data_AF-A0A318Q452-F1
#
_entry.id   AF-A0A318Q452-F1
#
_cell.length_a   1.000
_cell.length_b   1.000
_cell.length_c   1.000
_cell.angle_alpha   90.00
_cell.angle_beta   90.00
_cell.angle_gamma   90.00
#
_symmetry.space_group_name_H-M   'P 1'
#
loop_
_entity.id
_entity.type
_entity.pdbx_description
1 polymer ?
#
loop_
_entity_poly.entity_id
_entity_poly.type
_entity_poly.pdbx_seq_one_letter_code
_entity_poly.pdbx_strand_id
1 'polypeptide(L)'
;MKEGFPVWRLISDIIKEGNVRTYLSEKEKIDIFTKANYGCAICKKHVLPGTRGLQADHKIPLIRGGTNDLGNWQALCHNCNVVKRRQCMNCSDDCLSCYWAFPEKTNNKIMVFLDDDDADRVEIIERETGDKIENILKRYIHGYGKK
;
A
#
# COMPACT_ATOMS: atom_id res chain seq x y z
N MET A 1 3.27 -28.30 -18.00
CA MET A 1 2.64 -27.00 -17.62
C MET A 1 1.91 -27.22 -16.31
N LYS A 2 2.17 -26.41 -15.27
CA LYS A 2 1.44 -26.54 -14.00
C LYS A 2 0.14 -25.73 -14.10
N GLU A 3 -0.98 -26.31 -13.66
CA GLU A 3 -2.26 -25.60 -13.62
C GLU A 3 -2.13 -24.27 -12.85
N GLY A 4 -2.70 -23.20 -13.40
CA GLY A 4 -2.72 -21.87 -12.78
C GLY A 4 -1.51 -20.97 -13.06
N PHE A 5 -0.46 -21.44 -13.76
CA PHE A 5 0.67 -20.56 -14.11
C PHE A 5 0.31 -19.59 -15.24
N PRO A 6 0.50 -18.26 -15.07
CA PRO A 6 0.26 -17.28 -16.13
C PRO A 6 1.30 -17.44 -17.25
N VAL A 7 0.81 -17.60 -18.48
CA VAL A 7 1.57 -17.98 -19.69
C VAL A 7 2.65 -16.95 -20.13
N TRP A 8 2.65 -15.76 -19.54
CA TRP A 8 3.53 -14.64 -19.89
C TRP A 8 4.54 -14.25 -18.80
N ARG A 9 4.66 -15.03 -17.71
CA ARG A 9 5.66 -14.73 -16.69
C ARG A 9 7.04 -15.21 -17.17
N LEU A 10 8.00 -14.28 -17.27
CA LEU A 10 9.40 -14.61 -17.51
C LEU A 10 9.89 -15.55 -16.41
N ILE A 11 10.39 -16.71 -16.81
CA ILE A 11 11.07 -17.65 -15.92
C ILE A 11 12.47 -17.08 -15.70
N SER A 12 12.79 -16.73 -14.45
CA SER A 12 14.09 -16.15 -14.07
C SER A 12 14.54 -16.73 -12.74
N ASP A 13 15.80 -17.15 -12.67
CA ASP A 13 16.42 -17.69 -11.46
C ASP A 13 16.61 -16.64 -10.36
N ILE A 14 16.43 -15.35 -10.69
CA ILE A 14 16.63 -14.21 -9.80
C ILE A 14 15.31 -13.76 -9.18
N ILE A 15 14.18 -13.95 -9.88
CA ILE A 15 12.85 -13.50 -9.45
C ILE A 15 12.15 -14.64 -8.72
N LYS A 16 11.99 -14.53 -7.40
CA LYS A 16 11.21 -15.51 -6.61
C LYS A 16 9.81 -15.68 -7.21
N GLU A 17 9.34 -16.93 -7.27
CA GLU A 17 7.97 -17.24 -7.66
C GLU A 17 6.99 -16.58 -6.67
N GLY A 18 6.43 -15.43 -7.06
CA GLY A 18 5.31 -14.85 -6.34
C GLY A 18 4.10 -15.77 -6.43
N ASN A 19 3.33 -15.85 -5.35
CA ASN A 19 2.13 -16.69 -5.26
C ASN A 19 1.23 -16.54 -6.49
N VAL A 20 0.72 -17.67 -6.99
CA VAL A 20 -0.23 -17.68 -8.11
C VAL A 20 -1.48 -16.93 -7.68
N ARG A 21 -1.96 -16.00 -8.52
CA ARG A 21 -3.18 -15.24 -8.23
C ARG A 21 -4.39 -16.16 -8.30
N THR A 22 -5.17 -16.21 -7.23
CA THR A 22 -6.53 -16.71 -7.27
C THR A 22 -7.52 -15.54 -7.35
N TYR A 23 -8.72 -15.82 -7.81
CA TYR A 23 -9.79 -14.83 -7.89
C TYR A 23 -10.80 -15.08 -6.77
N LEU A 24 -11.29 -13.99 -6.18
CA LEU A 24 -12.37 -14.02 -5.21
C LEU A 24 -13.67 -14.45 -5.90
N SER A 25 -14.48 -15.24 -5.21
CA SER A 25 -15.89 -15.38 -5.57
C SER A 25 -16.63 -14.04 -5.41
N GLU A 26 -17.76 -13.89 -6.09
CA GLU A 26 -18.59 -12.69 -5.95
C GLU A 26 -19.05 -12.47 -4.50
N LYS A 27 -19.33 -13.56 -3.76
CA LYS A 27 -19.69 -13.49 -2.33
C LYS A 27 -18.54 -12.92 -1.50
N GLU A 28 -17.33 -13.45 -1.65
CA GLU A 28 -16.17 -12.96 -0.89
C GLU A 28 -15.84 -11.50 -1.21
N LYS A 29 -15.99 -11.10 -2.47
CA LYS A 29 -15.81 -9.71 -2.90
C LYS A 29 -16.85 -8.78 -2.29
N ILE A 30 -18.12 -9.19 -2.26
CA ILE A 30 -19.20 -8.46 -1.57
C ILE A 30 -18.92 -8.36 -0.06
N ASP A 31 -18.44 -9.44 0.56
CA ASP A 31 -18.10 -9.44 1.99
C ASP A 31 -16.96 -8.47 2.29
N ILE A 32 -15.92 -8.42 1.46
CA ILE A 32 -14.80 -7.47 1.58
C ILE A 32 -15.30 -6.02 1.48
N PHE A 33 -16.14 -5.72 0.49
CA PHE A 33 -16.65 -4.34 0.29
C PHE A 33 -17.66 -3.93 1.36
N THR A 34 -18.52 -4.84 1.81
CA THR A 34 -19.46 -4.60 2.91
C THR A 34 -18.73 -4.34 4.21
N LYS A 35 -17.70 -5.14 4.55
CA LYS A 35 -16.84 -4.90 5.73
C LYS A 35 -16.11 -3.56 5.69
N ALA A 36 -15.78 -3.08 4.49
CA ALA A 36 -15.17 -1.78 4.28
C ALA A 36 -16.20 -0.62 4.26
N ASN A 37 -17.48 -0.89 4.52
CA ASN A 37 -18.59 0.06 4.36
C ASN A 37 -18.58 0.75 2.98
N TYR A 38 -18.21 0.01 1.93
CA TYR A 38 -18.01 0.54 0.58
C TYR A 38 -17.06 1.75 0.51
N GLY A 39 -16.12 1.84 1.45
CA GLY A 39 -15.07 2.85 1.52
C GLY A 39 -13.73 2.33 1.06
N CYS A 40 -12.95 3.17 0.38
CA CYS A 40 -11.54 2.89 0.09
C CYS A 40 -10.73 2.83 1.40
N ALA A 41 -9.96 1.77 1.62
CA ALA A 41 -9.14 1.60 2.81
C ALA A 41 -8.11 2.72 3.00
N ILE A 42 -7.61 3.31 1.90
CA ILE A 42 -6.57 4.34 1.90
C ILE A 42 -7.13 5.77 2.01
N CYS A 43 -8.05 6.16 1.12
CA CYS A 43 -8.53 7.55 1.05
C CYS A 43 -9.92 7.76 1.67
N LYS A 44 -10.56 6.68 2.15
CA LYS A 44 -11.90 6.69 2.76
C LYS A 44 -13.02 7.21 1.85
N LYS A 45 -12.77 7.43 0.56
CA LYS A 45 -13.80 7.74 -0.43
C LYS A 45 -14.79 6.58 -0.49
N HIS A 46 -16.06 6.89 -0.25
CA HIS A 46 -17.16 5.94 -0.34
C HIS A 46 -17.65 5.83 -1.79
N VAL A 47 -18.13 4.65 -2.16
CA VAL A 47 -18.80 4.39 -3.44
C VAL A 47 -20.18 3.80 -3.18
N LEU A 48 -21.10 3.97 -4.11
CA LEU A 48 -22.41 3.35 -4.00
C LEU A 48 -22.31 1.84 -4.23
N PRO A 49 -22.96 1.00 -3.40
CA PRO A 49 -23.05 -0.44 -3.65
C PRO A 49 -23.57 -0.74 -5.05
N GLY A 50 -23.05 -1.80 -5.68
CA GLY A 50 -23.44 -2.19 -7.05
C GLY A 50 -22.88 -1.31 -8.16
N THR A 51 -22.17 -0.22 -7.85
CA THR A 51 -21.49 0.60 -8.85
C THR A 51 -20.03 0.20 -9.02
N ARG A 52 -19.46 0.47 -10.21
CA ARG A 52 -18.01 0.36 -10.42
C ARG A 52 -17.32 1.47 -9.63
N GLY A 53 -16.36 1.11 -8.78
CA GLY A 53 -15.58 2.11 -8.05
C GLY A 53 -14.55 1.55 -7.08
N LEU A 54 -14.85 0.42 -6.43
CA LEU A 54 -13.91 -0.32 -5.61
C LEU A 54 -13.34 -1.55 -6.32
N GLN A 55 -12.11 -1.87 -5.98
CA GLN A 55 -11.34 -3.01 -6.43
C GLN A 55 -10.84 -3.75 -5.19
N ALA A 56 -10.93 -5.07 -5.20
CA ALA A 56 -10.29 -5.90 -4.18
C ALA A 56 -8.81 -6.03 -4.55
N ASP A 57 -7.92 -5.57 -3.68
CA ASP A 57 -6.48 -5.61 -3.86
C ASP A 57 -5.81 -6.33 -2.67
N HIS A 58 -4.68 -6.97 -2.91
CA HIS A 58 -3.93 -7.63 -1.85
C HIS A 58 -3.22 -6.59 -0.97
N LYS A 59 -3.37 -6.65 0.36
CA LYS A 59 -2.60 -5.85 1.34
C LYS A 59 -1.11 -5.99 1.07
N ILE A 60 -0.60 -7.22 1.18
CA ILE A 60 0.75 -7.59 0.76
C ILE A 60 0.69 -8.15 -0.66
N PRO A 61 1.38 -7.57 -1.66
CA PRO A 61 1.42 -8.09 -3.02
C PRO A 61 1.91 -9.55 -3.08
N LEU A 62 1.35 -10.36 -3.98
CA LEU A 62 1.76 -11.77 -4.18
C LEU A 62 3.25 -11.91 -4.54
N ILE A 63 3.80 -10.95 -5.30
CA ILE A 63 5.25 -10.90 -5.63
C ILE A 63 6.14 -10.64 -4.40
N ARG A 64 5.56 -10.13 -3.32
CA ARG A 64 6.22 -9.88 -2.02
C ARG A 64 5.83 -10.91 -0.97
N GLY A 65 5.35 -12.09 -1.38
CA GLY A 65 4.99 -13.18 -0.47
C GLY A 65 3.60 -13.07 0.18
N GLY A 66 2.75 -12.13 -0.24
CA GLY A 66 1.37 -12.06 0.24
C GLY A 66 0.55 -13.29 -0.16
N THR A 67 -0.40 -13.69 0.68
CA THR A 67 -1.25 -14.87 0.45
C THR A 67 -2.53 -14.51 -0.32
N ASN A 68 -3.27 -15.51 -0.78
CA ASN A 68 -4.61 -15.31 -1.32
C ASN A 68 -5.72 -15.36 -0.26
N ASP A 69 -5.36 -15.55 1.01
CA ASP A 69 -6.33 -15.67 2.10
C ASP A 69 -7.15 -14.38 2.23
N LEU A 70 -8.42 -14.52 2.65
CA LEU A 70 -9.34 -13.39 2.78
C LEU A 70 -8.80 -12.23 3.64
N GLY A 71 -7.94 -12.53 4.63
CA GLY A 71 -7.28 -11.52 5.47
C GLY A 71 -6.27 -10.63 4.74
N ASN A 72 -5.73 -11.07 3.60
CA ASN A 72 -4.80 -10.30 2.78
C ASN A 72 -5.52 -9.44 1.73
N TRP A 73 -6.84 -9.33 1.73
CA TRP A 73 -7.56 -8.47 0.79
C TRP A 73 -8.02 -7.16 1.45
N GLN A 74 -8.08 -6.08 0.67
CA GLN A 74 -8.60 -4.78 1.07
C GLN A 74 -9.37 -4.11 -0.09
N ALA A 75 -10.32 -3.23 0.25
CA ALA A 75 -11.10 -2.47 -0.72
C ALA A 75 -10.39 -1.17 -1.09
N LEU A 76 -9.98 -0.99 -2.35
CA LEU A 76 -9.34 0.23 -2.83
C LEU A 76 -10.12 0.87 -3.98
N CYS A 77 -10.16 2.21 -4.01
CA CYS A 77 -10.61 2.89 -5.21
C CYS A 77 -9.55 2.77 -6.32
N HIS A 78 -9.96 2.98 -7.57
CA HIS A 78 -9.05 2.89 -8.73
C HIS A 78 -7.74 3.67 -8.53
N ASN A 79 -7.84 4.94 -8.10
CA ASN A 79 -6.67 5.81 -7.95
C ASN A 79 -5.70 5.28 -6.89
N CYS A 80 -6.21 4.90 -5.71
CA CYS A 80 -5.37 4.36 -4.64
C CYS A 80 -4.73 3.02 -5.03
N ASN A 81 -5.46 2.16 -5.76
CA ASN A 81 -4.91 0.90 -6.25
C ASN A 81 -3.76 1.13 -7.25
N VAL A 82 -3.93 2.06 -8.20
CA VAL A 82 -2.86 2.41 -9.16
C VAL A 82 -1.63 2.96 -8.45
N VAL A 83 -1.81 3.88 -7.50
CA VAL A 83 -0.67 4.43 -6.74
C VAL A 83 0.03 3.35 -5.93
N LYS A 84 -0.71 2.53 -5.17
CA LYS A 84 -0.16 1.39 -4.42
C LYS A 84 0.67 0.48 -5.33
N ARG A 85 0.14 0.12 -6.51
CA ARG A 85 0.86 -0.73 -7.47
C ARG A 85 2.19 -0.12 -7.90
N ARG A 86 2.22 1.19 -8.17
CA ARG A 86 3.46 1.92 -8.54
C ARG A 86 4.45 1.93 -7.38
N GLN A 87 3.98 2.25 -6.18
CA GLN A 87 4.81 2.29 -4.96
C GLN A 87 5.40 0.92 -4.62
N CYS A 88 4.65 -0.17 -4.84
CA CYS A 88 5.13 -1.52 -4.53
C CYS A 88 6.07 -2.14 -5.58
N MET A 89 6.19 -1.58 -6.80
CA MET A 89 6.86 -2.24 -7.93
C MET A 89 8.33 -2.58 -7.63
N ASN A 90 9.07 -1.63 -7.07
CA ASN A 90 10.51 -1.77 -6.73
C ASN A 90 10.80 -1.40 -5.27
N CYS A 91 9.80 -1.53 -4.39
CA CYS A 91 9.95 -1.24 -2.96
C CYS A 91 10.85 -2.28 -2.28
N SER A 92 11.63 -1.89 -1.28
CA SER A 92 12.43 -2.80 -0.44
C SER A 92 11.96 -2.83 1.03
N ASP A 93 10.91 -2.08 1.37
CA ASP A 93 10.42 -1.93 2.74
C ASP A 93 9.62 -3.13 3.25
N ASP A 94 9.51 -3.25 4.56
CA ASP A 94 8.64 -4.23 5.22
C ASP A 94 7.15 -3.91 4.98
N CYS A 95 6.43 -4.85 4.38
CA CYS A 95 4.99 -4.67 4.17
C CYS A 95 4.19 -4.63 5.48
N LEU A 96 4.68 -5.21 6.57
CA LEU A 96 3.96 -5.23 7.85
C LEU A 96 3.90 -3.85 8.51
N SER A 97 4.83 -2.96 8.20
CA SER A 97 4.84 -1.55 8.61
C SER A 97 4.32 -0.60 7.52
N CYS A 98 4.05 -1.10 6.32
CA CYS A 98 3.68 -0.30 5.16
C CYS A 98 2.23 0.23 5.25
N TYR A 99 2.09 1.55 5.11
CA TYR A 99 0.79 2.23 5.05
C TYR A 99 -0.13 1.70 3.93
N TRP A 100 0.43 1.38 2.77
CA TRP A 100 -0.36 0.86 1.65
C TRP A 100 -0.92 -0.54 1.91
N ALA A 101 -0.28 -1.32 2.78
CA ALA A 101 -0.73 -2.67 3.13
C ALA A 101 -1.67 -2.65 4.35
N PHE A 102 -1.35 -1.86 5.36
CA PHE A 102 -2.10 -1.80 6.62
C PHE A 102 -2.41 -0.35 7.02
N PRO A 103 -3.26 0.37 6.26
CA PRO A 103 -3.58 1.77 6.56
C PRO A 103 -4.20 1.97 7.95
N GLU A 104 -4.84 0.95 8.50
CA GLU A 104 -5.39 0.94 9.86
C GLU A 104 -4.32 1.08 10.97
N LYS A 105 -3.04 0.83 10.67
CA LYS A 105 -1.95 0.98 11.66
C LYS A 105 -1.49 2.43 11.85
N THR A 106 -1.91 3.33 10.98
CA THR A 106 -1.53 4.75 11.05
C THR A 106 -2.80 5.61 11.10
N ASN A 107 -3.06 6.25 12.24
CA ASN A 107 -4.33 6.95 12.46
C ASN A 107 -4.51 8.22 11.63
N ASN A 108 -3.42 8.91 11.24
CA ASN A 108 -3.50 10.18 10.54
C ASN A 108 -2.53 10.24 9.37
N LYS A 109 -3.01 10.80 8.24
CA LYS A 109 -2.20 11.05 7.05
C LYS A 109 -1.93 12.54 6.92
N ILE A 110 -0.65 12.90 6.81
CA ILE A 110 -0.23 14.22 6.38
C ILE A 110 0.48 14.02 5.03
N MET A 111 -0.05 14.65 3.99
CA MET A 111 0.66 14.78 2.72
C MET A 111 1.35 16.13 2.76
N VAL A 112 2.68 16.12 2.75
CA VAL A 112 3.49 17.33 2.65
C VAL A 112 3.93 17.43 1.19
N PHE A 113 3.59 18.54 0.55
CA PHE A 113 4.16 18.89 -0.75
C PHE A 113 5.43 19.68 -0.49
N LEU A 114 6.54 19.22 -1.06
CA LEU A 114 7.83 19.90 -1.03
C LEU A 114 8.09 20.38 -2.47
N ASP A 115 8.65 21.58 -2.61
CA ASP A 115 9.26 21.98 -3.87
C ASP A 115 10.63 21.31 -4.02
N ASP A 116 11.28 21.55 -5.16
CA ASP A 116 12.56 20.91 -5.49
C ASP A 116 13.65 21.30 -4.46
N ASP A 117 13.67 22.56 -4.01
CA ASP A 117 14.63 23.07 -3.03
C ASP A 117 14.45 22.40 -1.66
N ASP A 118 13.20 22.28 -1.19
CA ASP A 118 12.88 21.63 0.08
C ASP A 118 13.14 20.11 0.02
N ALA A 119 12.85 19.46 -1.11
CA ALA A 119 13.12 18.04 -1.31
C ALA A 119 14.61 17.75 -1.26
N ASP A 120 15.42 18.52 -1.98
CA ASP A 120 16.89 18.43 -1.95
C ASP A 120 17.42 18.65 -0.53
N ARG A 121 16.84 19.60 0.20
CA ARG A 121 17.25 19.89 1.57
C ARG A 121 16.93 18.74 2.52
N VAL A 122 15.79 18.07 2.35
CA VAL A 122 15.46 16.85 3.10
C VAL A 122 16.52 15.77 2.85
N GLU A 123 16.88 15.53 1.58
CA GLU A 123 17.90 14.53 1.24
C GLU A 123 19.26 14.85 1.85
N ILE A 124 19.69 16.12 1.82
CA ILE A 124 20.94 16.58 2.44
C ILE A 124 20.92 16.29 3.94
N ILE A 125 19.83 16.65 4.63
CA ILE A 125 19.73 16.45 6.09
C ILE A 125 19.75 14.95 6.43
N GLU A 126 19.01 14.12 5.69
CA GLU A 126 19.03 12.67 5.93
C GLU A 126 20.44 12.09 5.74
N ARG A 127 21.18 12.57 4.74
CA ARG A 127 22.56 12.12 4.48
C ARG A 127 23.55 12.57 5.55
N GLU A 128 23.47 13.82 5.99
CA GLU A 128 24.41 14.38 6.97
C GLU A 128 24.15 13.87 8.40
N THR A 129 22.88 13.73 8.77
CA THR A 129 22.50 13.30 10.13
C THR A 129 22.35 11.78 10.25
N GLY A 130 22.19 11.07 9.13
CA GLY A 130 21.81 9.67 9.09
C GLY A 130 20.37 9.41 9.55
N ASP A 131 19.59 10.48 9.79
CA ASP A 131 18.27 10.38 10.40
C ASP A 131 17.16 10.71 9.41
N LYS A 132 16.07 9.95 9.48
CA LYS A 132 14.96 10.08 8.53
C LYS A 132 14.11 11.32 8.81
N ILE A 133 13.57 11.92 7.75
CA ILE A 133 12.71 13.11 7.85
C ILE A 133 11.54 12.91 8.79
N GLU A 134 11.01 11.68 8.85
CA GLU A 134 9.96 11.30 9.79
C GLU A 134 10.36 11.49 11.26
N ASN A 135 11.60 11.17 11.62
CA ASN A 135 12.12 11.32 12.98
C ASN A 135 12.40 12.78 13.30
N ILE A 136 12.87 13.54 12.32
CA ILE A 136 13.08 14.99 12.43
C ILE A 136 11.72 15.67 12.69
N LEU A 137 10.70 15.35 11.90
CA LEU A 137 9.34 15.85 12.08
C LEU A 137 8.77 15.46 13.43
N LYS A 138 8.93 14.20 13.87
CA LYS A 138 8.51 13.76 15.22
C LYS A 138 9.16 14.60 16.31
N ARG A 139 10.48 14.79 16.27
CA ARG A 139 11.19 15.63 17.27
C ARG A 139 10.65 17.05 17.29
N TYR A 140 10.47 17.65 16.12
CA TYR A 140 9.95 19.00 16.00
C TYR A 140 8.53 19.10 16.59
N ILE A 141 7.64 18.19 16.22
CA ILE A 141 6.26 18.13 16.72
C ILE A 141 6.24 17.93 18.24
N HIS A 142 7.07 17.04 18.79
CA HIS A 142 7.15 16.78 20.24
C HIS A 142 7.81 17.91 21.04
N GLY A 143 8.64 18.72 20.40
CA GLY A 143 9.23 19.94 20.97
C GLY A 143 8.32 21.16 20.85
N TYR A 144 7.38 21.14 19.91
CA TYR A 144 6.48 22.25 19.65
C TYR A 144 5.54 22.48 20.84
N GLY A 145 5.56 23.69 21.42
CA GLY A 145 4.69 24.07 22.53
C GLY A 145 5.20 23.72 23.93
N LYS A 146 6.38 23.10 24.08
CA LYS A 146 7.07 23.04 25.37
C LYS A 146 7.73 24.39 25.64
N LYS A 147 7.00 25.30 26.31
CA LYS A 147 7.58 26.42 27.06
C LYS A 147 7.92 25.97 28.47
#